data_AF-A0A0C3CX03-F1
#
_entry.id   AF-A0A0C3CX03-F1
#
_cell.length_a   1.000
_cell.length_b   1.000
_cell.length_c   1.000
_cell.angle_alpha   90.00
_cell.angle_beta   90.00
_cell.angle_gamma   90.00
#
_symmetry.space_group_name_H-M   'P 1'
#
loop_
_entity.id
_entity.type
_entity.pdbx_description
1 polymer ?
#
loop_
_entity_poly.entity_id
_entity_poly.type
_entity_poly.pdbx_seq_one_letter_code
_entity_poly.pdbx_strand_id
1 'polypeptide(L)'
;MAYLTAFVDAPRPISHMAQEFTFRDMTYFNDQRASIEYRILTMAGDEDKRQGMGKAQNVQGPCRLAALIYINMVFRELQPRAAIHTTLTSYLRAELMQMNLVSCSGNLGAVLLWILFVGGAVAVEEPIRSWFVSTLTLVCSQLELRSWHDTKGSLRRYLWSERIWEQRCKKLWFDVLDEQRDQLPY
;
A
#
# COMPACT_ATOMS: atom_id res chain seq x y z
N MET A 1 42.37 33.22 43.82
CA MET A 1 40.93 33.29 44.18
C MET A 1 40.22 34.17 43.17
N ALA A 2 39.55 33.58 42.17
CA ALA A 2 38.41 34.13 41.40
C ALA A 2 38.23 33.33 40.10
N TYR A 3 37.60 32.15 40.18
CA TYR A 3 37.19 31.32 39.02
C TYR A 3 35.66 31.18 38.95
N LEU A 4 34.90 32.24 39.30
CA LEU A 4 33.44 32.19 39.30
C LEU A 4 32.83 33.49 38.77
N THR A 5 32.81 33.68 37.44
CA THR A 5 31.90 34.65 36.80
C THR A 5 31.75 34.43 35.28
N ALA A 6 31.56 33.19 34.85
CA ALA A 6 31.24 32.92 33.43
C ALA A 6 30.18 31.80 33.26
N PHE A 7 29.12 31.80 34.07
CA PHE A 7 27.98 30.88 33.92
C PHE A 7 26.64 31.58 33.65
N VAL A 8 26.66 32.79 33.07
CA VAL A 8 25.43 33.51 32.69
C VAL A 8 25.60 34.18 31.33
N ASP A 9 26.05 33.43 30.33
CA ASP A 9 25.76 33.80 28.93
C ASP A 9 26.02 32.62 27.98
N ALA A 10 25.05 31.71 27.92
CA ALA A 10 24.93 30.77 26.83
C ALA A 10 23.62 31.08 26.11
N PRO A 11 23.65 31.59 24.87
CA PRO A 11 22.45 31.75 24.10
C PRO A 11 21.86 30.36 23.86
N ARG A 12 20.66 30.12 24.40
CA ARG A 12 19.77 29.08 23.88
C ARG A 12 18.95 29.68 22.72
N PRO A 13 19.29 29.41 21.45
CA PRO A 13 18.27 29.54 20.39
C PRO A 13 18.16 28.34 19.46
N ILE A 14 19.05 27.33 19.54
CA ILE A 14 19.09 26.25 18.54
C ILE A 14 17.92 25.26 18.72
N SER A 15 17.45 25.01 19.95
CA SER A 15 16.37 24.05 20.19
C SER A 15 15.00 24.51 19.68
N HIS A 16 14.68 25.79 19.85
CA HIS A 16 13.39 26.35 19.43
C HIS A 16 13.30 26.48 17.91
N MET A 17 14.37 26.92 17.24
CA MET A 17 14.44 26.98 15.78
C MET A 17 14.44 25.58 15.15
N ALA A 18 15.13 24.60 15.75
CA ALA A 18 15.06 23.21 15.29
C ALA A 18 13.64 22.64 15.46
N GLN A 19 12.97 22.90 16.59
CA GLN A 19 11.58 22.46 16.80
C GLN A 19 10.59 23.15 15.87
N GLU A 20 10.72 24.45 15.63
CA GLU A 20 9.86 25.20 14.71
C GLU A 20 10.09 24.80 13.25
N PHE A 21 11.34 24.56 12.85
CA PHE A 21 11.68 24.04 11.51
C PHE A 21 11.09 22.64 11.30
N THR A 22 11.28 21.74 12.28
CA THR A 22 10.72 20.38 12.22
C THR A 22 9.19 20.38 12.20
N PHE A 23 8.54 21.29 12.94
CA PHE A 23 7.08 21.42 12.97
C PHE A 23 6.53 22.00 11.65
N ARG A 24 7.22 22.98 11.06
CA ARG A 24 6.82 23.58 9.78
C ARG A 24 7.01 22.61 8.61
N ASP A 25 8.06 21.80 8.64
CA ASP A 25 8.28 20.74 7.65
C ASP A 25 7.24 19.62 7.79
N MET A 26 6.87 19.27 9.03
CA MET A 26 5.85 18.25 9.30
C MET A 26 4.45 18.71 8.87
N THR A 27 4.09 19.96 9.10
CA THR A 27 2.80 20.53 8.65
C THR A 27 2.73 20.60 7.13
N TYR A 28 3.78 21.09 6.47
CA TYR A 28 3.88 21.08 5.01
C TYR A 28 3.78 19.67 4.42
N PHE A 29 4.48 18.70 5.01
CA PHE A 29 4.42 17.30 4.59
C PHE A 29 3.00 16.72 4.73
N ASN A 30 2.33 17.00 5.85
CA ASN A 30 0.96 16.58 6.10
C ASN A 30 -0.02 17.19 5.10
N ASP A 31 0.14 18.47 4.75
CA ASP A 31 -0.69 19.17 3.77
C ASP A 31 -0.50 18.64 2.34
N GLN A 32 0.76 18.41 1.93
CA GLN A 32 1.08 17.79 0.64
C GLN A 32 0.48 16.39 0.54
N ARG A 33 0.60 15.61 1.61
CA ARG A 33 0.02 14.27 1.70
C ARG A 33 -1.51 14.30 1.67
N ALA A 34 -2.15 15.21 2.40
CA ALA A 34 -3.60 15.40 2.36
C ALA A 34 -4.07 15.81 0.95
N SER A 35 -3.31 16.65 0.25
CA SER A 35 -3.58 17.02 -1.15
C SER A 35 -3.48 15.82 -2.10
N ILE A 36 -2.47 14.96 -1.93
CA ILE A 36 -2.33 13.71 -2.70
C ILE A 36 -3.51 12.77 -2.44
N GLU A 37 -3.87 12.55 -1.16
CA GLU A 37 -5.04 11.74 -0.77
C GLU A 37 -6.32 12.30 -1.40
N TYR A 38 -6.53 13.61 -1.31
CA TYR A 38 -7.70 14.27 -1.88
C TYR A 38 -7.76 14.13 -3.41
N ARG A 39 -6.64 14.32 -4.12
CA ARG A 39 -6.58 14.15 -5.59
C ARG A 39 -6.85 12.71 -5.99
N ILE A 40 -6.28 11.75 -5.28
CA ILE A 40 -6.53 10.31 -5.48
C ILE A 40 -8.02 9.99 -5.28
N LEU A 41 -8.64 10.56 -4.25
CA LEU A 41 -10.07 10.39 -3.94
C LEU A 41 -11.01 11.08 -4.94
N THR A 42 -10.64 12.24 -5.48
CA THR A 42 -11.50 13.04 -6.37
C THR A 42 -11.42 12.62 -7.83
N MET A 43 -10.28 12.11 -8.30
CA MET A 43 -10.13 11.57 -9.67
C MET A 43 -11.09 10.39 -9.94
N ALA A 44 -11.50 9.68 -8.90
CA ALA A 44 -12.47 8.60 -8.91
C ALA A 44 -13.83 8.94 -9.52
N GLY A 45 -14.42 10.04 -9.05
CA GLY A 45 -15.84 10.33 -9.29
C GLY A 45 -16.12 10.84 -10.69
N ASP A 46 -15.09 11.38 -11.35
CA ASP A 46 -15.20 12.01 -12.66
C ASP A 46 -14.92 11.06 -13.82
N GLU A 47 -14.03 10.07 -13.66
CA GLU A 47 -13.69 9.13 -14.74
C GLU A 47 -14.65 7.94 -14.82
N ASP A 48 -15.13 7.42 -13.67
CA ASP A 48 -16.16 6.37 -13.62
C ASP A 48 -17.49 6.81 -14.30
N LYS A 49 -17.72 8.13 -14.41
CA LYS A 49 -18.87 8.71 -15.13
C LYS A 49 -18.61 8.94 -16.62
N ARG A 50 -17.35 9.08 -17.04
CA ARG A 50 -16.96 9.48 -18.40
C ARG A 50 -16.59 8.31 -19.29
N GLN A 51 -16.05 7.23 -18.74
CA GLN A 51 -15.62 6.08 -19.52
C GLN A 51 -16.69 4.97 -19.51
N GLY A 52 -17.41 4.84 -20.62
CA GLY A 52 -18.15 3.61 -20.95
C GLY A 52 -17.25 2.40 -21.28
N MET A 53 -16.03 2.34 -20.72
CA MET A 53 -15.19 1.14 -20.76
C MET A 53 -15.86 0.08 -19.89
N GLY A 54 -16.01 -1.15 -20.42
CA GLY A 54 -16.63 -2.24 -19.68
C GLY A 54 -15.97 -2.41 -18.31
N LYS A 55 -16.78 -2.33 -17.23
CA LYS A 55 -16.37 -2.42 -15.82
C LYS A 55 -15.34 -3.53 -15.53
N ALA A 56 -15.33 -4.57 -16.35
CA ALA A 56 -14.45 -5.73 -16.25
C ALA A 56 -12.93 -5.43 -16.24
N GLN A 57 -12.46 -4.31 -16.81
CA GLN A 57 -11.02 -3.99 -16.90
C GLN A 57 -10.61 -2.67 -16.23
N ASN A 58 -11.53 -1.98 -15.55
CA ASN A 58 -11.21 -0.70 -14.90
C ASN A 58 -10.45 -0.91 -13.57
N VAL A 59 -9.12 -0.83 -13.60
CA VAL A 59 -8.27 -0.96 -12.41
C VAL A 59 -8.25 0.29 -11.53
N GLN A 60 -8.89 1.40 -11.95
CA GLN A 60 -8.77 2.70 -11.29
C GLN A 60 -9.32 2.68 -9.85
N GLY A 61 -10.50 2.10 -9.64
CA GLY A 61 -11.13 1.96 -8.31
C GLY A 61 -10.25 1.18 -7.34
N PRO A 62 -9.85 -0.06 -7.68
CA PRO A 62 -8.92 -0.85 -6.87
C PRO A 62 -7.54 -0.19 -6.69
N CYS A 63 -7.00 0.44 -7.73
CA CYS A 63 -5.70 1.13 -7.67
C CYS A 63 -5.73 2.28 -6.65
N ARG A 64 -6.82 3.05 -6.64
CA ARG A 64 -7.06 4.13 -5.68
C ARG A 64 -7.09 3.60 -4.24
N LEU A 65 -7.83 2.53 -3.99
CA LEU A 65 -7.92 1.93 -2.66
C LEU A 65 -6.58 1.37 -2.19
N ALA A 66 -5.82 0.71 -3.07
CA ALA A 66 -4.47 0.27 -2.77
C ALA A 66 -3.51 1.45 -2.49
N ALA A 67 -3.59 2.54 -3.25
CA ALA A 67 -2.80 3.74 -3.00
C ALA A 67 -3.12 4.37 -1.63
N LEU A 68 -4.41 4.40 -1.22
CA LEU A 68 -4.80 4.86 0.12
C LEU A 68 -4.27 3.94 1.21
N ILE A 69 -4.33 2.62 1.05
CA ILE A 69 -3.72 1.67 1.98
C ILE A 69 -2.22 1.94 2.08
N TYR A 70 -1.53 2.12 0.95
CA TYR A 70 -0.11 2.41 0.90
C TYR A 70 0.23 3.67 1.68
N ILE A 71 -0.51 4.76 1.42
CA ILE A 71 -0.31 6.05 2.06
C ILE A 71 -0.56 5.98 3.57
N ASN A 72 -1.56 5.22 4.02
CA ASN A 72 -1.82 5.03 5.45
C ASN A 72 -0.70 4.22 6.13
N MET A 73 -0.19 3.18 5.48
CA MET A 73 0.89 2.35 6.01
C MET A 73 2.24 3.06 6.05
N VAL A 74 2.60 3.77 4.98
CA VAL A 74 3.94 4.37 4.81
C VAL A 74 4.01 5.76 5.44
N PHE A 75 2.98 6.59 5.26
CA PHE A 75 3.05 7.99 5.67
C PHE A 75 2.35 8.30 6.99
N ARG A 76 1.37 7.51 7.45
CA ARG A 76 0.81 7.66 8.83
C ARG A 76 1.43 6.67 9.80
N GLU A 77 2.25 5.75 9.30
CA GLU A 77 2.78 4.62 10.08
C GLU A 77 1.67 3.88 10.85
N LEU A 78 0.45 3.82 10.27
CA LEU A 78 -0.65 3.12 10.93
C LEU A 78 -0.30 1.65 11.06
N GLN A 79 -0.66 1.09 12.20
CA GLN A 79 -0.52 -0.35 12.40
C GLN A 79 -1.45 -1.07 11.42
N PRO A 80 -1.02 -2.20 10.83
CA PRO A 80 -1.86 -2.99 9.92
C PRO A 80 -3.23 -3.38 10.50
N ARG A 81 -3.35 -3.42 11.83
CA ARG A 81 -4.58 -3.76 12.57
C ARG A 81 -5.51 -2.56 12.82
N ALA A 82 -5.17 -1.37 12.33
CA ALA A 82 -6.05 -0.22 12.44
C ALA A 82 -7.35 -0.49 11.66
N ALA A 83 -8.50 -0.17 12.26
CA ALA A 83 -9.82 -0.44 11.68
C ALA A 83 -9.98 0.11 10.25
N ILE A 84 -9.28 1.20 9.92
CA ILE A 84 -9.27 1.76 8.57
C ILE A 84 -8.75 0.77 7.52
N HIS A 85 -7.78 -0.09 7.85
CA HIS A 85 -7.28 -1.10 6.92
C HIS A 85 -8.29 -2.23 6.72
N THR A 86 -9.03 -2.64 7.75
CA THR A 86 -10.15 -3.58 7.60
C THR A 86 -11.22 -3.03 6.66
N THR A 87 -11.60 -1.76 6.82
CA THR A 87 -12.57 -1.10 5.94
C THR A 87 -12.05 -0.98 4.50
N LEU A 88 -10.81 -0.51 4.31
CA LEU A 88 -10.22 -0.32 2.99
C LEU A 88 -10.01 -1.64 2.25
N THR A 89 -9.58 -2.71 2.95
CA THR A 89 -9.41 -4.04 2.35
C THR A 89 -10.75 -4.66 1.97
N SER A 90 -11.80 -4.43 2.76
CA SER A 90 -13.17 -4.87 2.44
C SER A 90 -13.70 -4.19 1.17
N TYR A 91 -13.53 -2.87 1.04
CA TYR A 91 -13.90 -2.15 -0.19
C TYR A 91 -13.05 -2.59 -1.38
N LEU A 92 -11.75 -2.77 -1.19
CA LEU A 92 -10.86 -3.21 -2.25
C LEU A 92 -11.26 -4.59 -2.78
N ARG A 93 -11.59 -5.53 -1.89
CA ARG A 93 -12.13 -6.84 -2.27
C ARG A 93 -13.42 -6.71 -3.07
N ALA A 94 -14.36 -5.88 -2.62
CA ALA A 94 -15.64 -5.69 -3.30
C ALA A 94 -15.50 -5.12 -4.72
N GLU A 95 -14.54 -4.20 -4.94
CA GLU A 95 -14.22 -3.67 -6.27
C GLU A 95 -13.56 -4.73 -7.16
N LEU A 96 -12.58 -5.45 -6.63
CA LEU A 96 -11.87 -6.50 -7.37
C LEU A 96 -12.78 -7.67 -7.76
N MET A 97 -13.79 -8.00 -6.96
CA MET A 97 -14.79 -9.02 -7.28
C MET A 97 -15.68 -8.66 -8.48
N GLN A 98 -15.77 -7.38 -8.84
CA GLN A 98 -16.52 -6.92 -10.02
C GLN A 98 -15.66 -6.92 -11.29
N MET A 99 -14.36 -7.13 -11.16
CA MET A 99 -13.41 -7.13 -12.27
C MET A 99 -13.21 -8.54 -12.84
N ASN A 100 -12.91 -8.61 -14.15
CA ASN A 100 -12.41 -9.85 -14.75
C ASN A 100 -10.89 -9.88 -14.62
N LEU A 101 -10.41 -10.43 -13.49
CA LEU A 101 -8.97 -10.48 -13.16
C LEU A 101 -8.15 -11.24 -14.21
N VAL A 102 -8.73 -12.28 -14.82
CA VAL A 102 -8.10 -13.10 -15.87
C VAL A 102 -7.80 -12.29 -17.14
N SER A 103 -8.60 -11.25 -17.41
CA SER A 103 -8.39 -10.38 -18.57
C SER A 103 -7.28 -9.35 -18.39
N CYS A 104 -6.73 -9.21 -17.18
CA CYS A 104 -5.66 -8.27 -16.87
C CYS A 104 -4.29 -8.85 -17.23
N SER A 105 -3.75 -8.48 -18.39
CA SER A 105 -2.42 -8.91 -18.85
C SER A 105 -1.42 -7.75 -18.95
N GLY A 106 -0.13 -8.08 -19.16
CA GLY A 106 0.92 -7.09 -19.34
C GLY A 106 1.02 -6.09 -18.18
N ASN A 107 0.99 -4.79 -18.49
CA ASN A 107 1.07 -3.74 -17.48
C ASN A 107 -0.14 -3.73 -16.53
N LEU A 108 -1.35 -4.05 -17.02
CA LEU A 108 -2.53 -4.12 -16.16
C LEU A 108 -2.43 -5.28 -15.17
N GLY A 109 -1.91 -6.43 -15.60
CA GLY A 109 -1.62 -7.56 -14.71
C GLY A 109 -0.60 -7.20 -13.62
N ALA A 110 0.45 -6.46 -13.98
CA ALA A 110 1.45 -6.01 -13.01
C ALA A 110 0.88 -4.97 -12.00
N VAL A 111 0.01 -4.05 -12.44
CA VAL A 111 -0.70 -3.14 -11.54
C VAL A 111 -1.62 -3.92 -10.61
N LEU A 112 -2.39 -4.86 -11.16
CA LEU A 112 -3.30 -5.71 -10.39
C LEU A 112 -2.55 -6.53 -9.33
N LEU A 113 -1.39 -7.09 -9.70
CA LEU A 113 -0.51 -7.78 -8.77
C LEU A 113 -0.13 -6.88 -7.59
N TRP A 114 0.31 -5.64 -7.88
CA TRP A 114 0.64 -4.68 -6.83
C TRP A 114 -0.57 -4.36 -5.93
N ILE A 115 -1.74 -4.14 -6.51
CA ILE A 115 -2.99 -3.89 -5.78
C ILE A 115 -3.31 -5.05 -4.82
N LEU A 116 -3.25 -6.29 -5.32
CA LEU A 116 -3.53 -7.49 -4.53
C LEU A 116 -2.52 -7.68 -3.40
N PHE A 117 -1.23 -7.43 -3.64
CA PHE A 117 -0.21 -7.53 -2.60
C PHE A 117 -0.37 -6.47 -1.52
N VAL A 118 -0.67 -5.22 -1.89
CA VAL A 118 -0.88 -4.13 -0.92
C VAL A 118 -2.11 -4.41 -0.06
N GLY A 119 -3.23 -4.82 -0.68
CA GLY A 119 -4.45 -5.19 0.03
C GLY A 119 -4.27 -6.42 0.92
N GLY A 120 -3.75 -7.50 0.34
CA GLY A 120 -3.53 -8.76 1.04
C GLY A 120 -2.57 -8.60 2.22
N ALA A 121 -1.48 -7.85 2.07
CA ALA A 121 -0.47 -7.67 3.11
C ALA A 121 -0.97 -6.96 4.38
N VAL A 122 -2.06 -6.18 4.28
CA VAL A 122 -2.72 -5.54 5.43
C VAL A 122 -4.05 -6.21 5.80
N ALA A 123 -4.54 -7.17 5.01
CA ALA A 123 -5.69 -8.00 5.40
C ALA A 123 -5.26 -8.93 6.53
N VAL A 124 -5.75 -8.67 7.75
CA VAL A 124 -5.47 -9.49 8.93
C VAL A 124 -6.64 -10.42 9.28
N GLU A 125 -7.85 -10.05 8.87
CA GLU A 125 -9.08 -10.75 9.24
C GLU A 125 -9.45 -11.82 8.20
N GLU A 126 -9.79 -13.01 8.70
CA GLU A 126 -10.49 -14.00 7.88
C GLU A 126 -11.98 -13.63 7.77
N PRO A 127 -12.66 -13.89 6.64
CA PRO A 127 -12.20 -14.62 5.44
C PRO A 127 -11.56 -13.73 4.36
N ILE A 128 -11.24 -12.47 4.68
CA ILE A 128 -10.72 -11.52 3.67
C ILE A 128 -9.29 -11.90 3.29
N ARG A 129 -8.45 -12.26 4.27
CA ARG A 129 -7.07 -12.68 4.04
C ARG A 129 -7.01 -13.90 3.11
N SER A 130 -7.74 -14.98 3.40
CA SER A 130 -7.81 -16.16 2.52
C SER A 130 -8.25 -15.81 1.09
N TRP A 131 -9.25 -14.95 0.92
CA TRP A 131 -9.65 -14.51 -0.43
C TRP A 131 -8.53 -13.83 -1.22
N PHE A 132 -7.70 -12.99 -0.57
CA PHE A 132 -6.55 -12.38 -1.22
C PHE A 132 -5.49 -13.43 -1.59
N VAL A 133 -5.24 -14.43 -0.74
CA VAL A 133 -4.30 -15.52 -1.04
C VAL A 133 -4.79 -16.30 -2.26
N SER A 134 -6.04 -16.77 -2.28
CA SER A 134 -6.59 -17.52 -3.43
C SER A 134 -6.58 -16.71 -4.72
N THR A 135 -6.87 -15.41 -4.63
CA THR A 135 -6.82 -14.52 -5.80
C THR A 135 -5.39 -14.28 -6.29
N LEU A 136 -4.44 -14.12 -5.37
CA LEU A 136 -3.02 -14.00 -5.71
C LEU A 136 -2.48 -15.30 -6.31
N THR A 137 -2.90 -16.45 -5.81
CA THR A 137 -2.55 -17.78 -6.36
C THR A 137 -2.93 -17.86 -7.83
N LEU A 138 -4.14 -17.42 -8.19
CA LEU A 138 -4.59 -17.36 -9.58
C LEU A 138 -3.74 -16.38 -10.42
N VAL A 139 -3.58 -15.14 -9.95
CA VAL A 139 -2.88 -14.08 -10.72
C VAL A 139 -1.39 -14.37 -10.86
N CYS A 140 -0.73 -14.89 -9.83
CA CYS A 140 0.68 -15.27 -9.90
C CYS A 140 0.91 -16.41 -10.90
N SER A 141 -0.02 -17.37 -10.96
CA SER A 141 0.03 -18.45 -11.96
C SER A 141 -0.14 -17.91 -13.38
N GLN A 142 -1.06 -16.95 -13.60
CA GLN A 142 -1.27 -16.30 -14.90
C GLN A 142 -0.09 -15.45 -15.35
N LEU A 143 0.61 -14.81 -14.42
CA LEU A 143 1.81 -14.02 -14.69
C LEU A 143 3.10 -14.87 -14.69
N GLU A 144 2.98 -16.19 -14.56
CA GLU A 144 4.09 -17.14 -14.51
C GLU A 144 5.16 -16.80 -13.46
N LEU A 145 4.74 -16.21 -12.33
CA LEU A 145 5.63 -15.86 -11.23
C LEU A 145 5.97 -17.10 -10.42
N ARG A 146 7.24 -17.50 -10.41
CA ARG A 146 7.70 -18.74 -9.77
C ARG A 146 8.52 -18.52 -8.51
N SER A 147 8.96 -17.29 -8.26
CA SER A 147 9.80 -16.97 -7.12
C SER A 147 9.42 -15.64 -6.49
N TRP A 148 9.73 -15.48 -5.19
CA TRP A 148 9.62 -14.20 -4.52
C TRP A 148 10.44 -13.11 -5.22
N HIS A 149 11.58 -13.48 -5.83
CA HIS A 149 12.44 -12.53 -6.54
C HIS A 149 11.72 -11.92 -7.75
N ASP A 150 11.05 -12.72 -8.56
CA ASP A 150 10.32 -12.27 -9.76
C ASP A 150 9.11 -11.43 -9.37
N THR A 151 8.36 -11.89 -8.36
CA THR A 151 7.22 -11.17 -7.79
C THR A 151 7.66 -9.80 -7.26
N LYS A 152 8.73 -9.77 -6.47
CA LYS A 152 9.31 -8.53 -5.94
C LYS A 152 9.81 -7.60 -7.06
N GLY A 153 10.43 -8.14 -8.09
CA GLY A 153 10.85 -7.39 -9.28
C GLY A 153 9.68 -6.67 -9.94
N SER A 154 8.53 -7.34 -10.03
CA SER A 154 7.29 -6.75 -10.55
C SER A 154 6.71 -5.67 -9.62
N LEU A 155 6.69 -5.92 -8.30
CA LEU A 155 6.18 -4.98 -7.31
C LEU A 155 6.99 -3.68 -7.23
N ARG A 156 8.32 -3.76 -7.39
CA ARG A 156 9.24 -2.62 -7.38
C ARG A 156 9.04 -1.63 -8.53
N ARG A 157 8.27 -2.00 -9.57
CA ARG A 157 7.89 -1.09 -10.66
C ARG A 157 6.86 -0.04 -10.21
N TYR A 158 6.25 -0.22 -9.04
CA TYR A 158 5.24 0.64 -8.46
C TYR A 158 5.70 1.20 -7.12
N LEU A 159 4.78 1.82 -6.38
CA LEU A 159 5.05 2.33 -5.04
C LEU A 159 5.55 1.20 -4.13
N TRP A 160 6.83 1.27 -3.76
CA TRP A 160 7.50 0.23 -3.01
C TRP A 160 8.44 0.82 -1.95
N SER A 161 8.29 0.33 -0.72
CA SER A 161 9.20 0.65 0.39
C SER A 161 9.63 -0.65 1.03
N GLU A 162 10.89 -1.05 0.81
CA GLU A 162 11.47 -2.29 1.35
C GLU A 162 11.22 -2.44 2.85
N ARG A 163 11.43 -1.36 3.61
CA ARG A 163 11.28 -1.34 5.07
C ARG A 163 9.86 -1.70 5.52
N ILE A 164 8.84 -1.29 4.77
CA ILE A 164 7.43 -1.46 5.16
C ILE A 164 6.83 -2.73 4.54
N TRP A 165 7.14 -3.01 3.28
CA TRP A 165 6.41 -4.00 2.49
C TRP A 165 7.12 -5.34 2.36
N GLU A 166 8.46 -5.40 2.42
CA GLU A 166 9.21 -6.64 2.13
C GLU A 166 8.72 -7.81 2.97
N GLN A 167 8.75 -7.69 4.29
CA GLN A 167 8.41 -8.79 5.19
C GLN A 167 6.93 -9.21 5.06
N ARG A 168 6.02 -8.25 4.87
CA ARG A 168 4.57 -8.50 4.82
C ARG A 168 4.18 -9.17 3.50
N CYS A 169 4.67 -8.65 2.39
CA CYS A 169 4.41 -9.22 1.06
C CYS A 169 5.12 -10.57 0.91
N LYS A 170 6.33 -10.74 1.46
CA LYS A 170 7.01 -12.04 1.45
C LYS A 170 6.26 -13.10 2.27
N LYS A 171 5.70 -12.72 3.44
CA LYS A 171 4.84 -13.64 4.20
C LYS A 171 3.60 -14.04 3.39
N LEU A 172 2.92 -13.07 2.78
CA LEU A 172 1.77 -13.33 1.92
C LEU A 172 2.13 -14.23 0.71
N TRP A 173 3.32 -14.05 0.13
CA TRP A 173 3.82 -14.93 -0.92
C TRP A 173 4.01 -16.38 -0.46
N PHE A 174 4.49 -16.60 0.78
CA PHE A 174 4.57 -17.95 1.33
C PHE A 174 3.19 -18.58 1.51
N ASP A 175 2.19 -17.82 1.97
CA ASP A 175 0.81 -18.31 2.06
C ASP A 175 0.29 -18.74 0.67
N VAL A 176 0.64 -17.99 -0.38
CA VAL A 176 0.30 -18.33 -1.79
C VAL A 176 0.99 -19.62 -2.24
N LEU A 177 2.26 -19.81 -1.90
CA LEU A 177 2.98 -21.05 -2.24
C LEU A 177 2.40 -22.27 -1.51
N ASP A 178 2.01 -22.11 -0.24
CA ASP A 178 1.37 -23.18 0.52
C ASP A 178 0.02 -23.56 -0.12
N GLU A 179 -0.80 -22.58 -0.52
CA GLU A 179 -2.06 -22.84 -1.21
C GLU A 179 -1.87 -23.51 -2.58
N GLN A 180 -0.85 -23.11 -3.36
CA GLN A 180 -0.52 -23.78 -4.63
C GLN A 180 -0.13 -25.25 -4.44
N ARG A 181 0.59 -25.57 -3.35
CA ARG A 181 0.97 -26.95 -3.04
C ARG A 181 -0.24 -27.79 -2.67
N ASP A 182 -1.16 -27.23 -1.89
CA ASP A 182 -2.36 -27.95 -1.43
C ASP A 182 -3.36 -28.24 -2.58
N GLN A 183 -3.25 -27.53 -3.70
CA GLN A 183 -4.08 -27.73 -4.89
C GLN A 183 -3.56 -28.80 -5.88
N LEU A 184 -2.34 -29.32 -5.71
CA LEU A 184 -1.80 -30.37 -6.58
C LEU A 184 -2.28 -31.75 -6.09
N PRO A 185 -3.01 -32.53 -6.92
CA PRO A 185 -3.33 -33.92 -6.58
C PRO A 185 -2.04 -34.75 -6.59
N TYR A 186 -1.85 -35.56 -5.54
CA TYR A 186 -0.77 -36.56 -5.43
C TYR A 186 -0.75 -37.53 -6.61
#